data_AF-A0A939HXK3-F1
#
_entry.id   AF-A0A939HXK3-F1
#
_cell.length_a   1.000
_cell.length_b   1.000
_cell.length_c   1.000
_cell.angle_alpha   90.00
_cell.angle_beta   90.00
_cell.angle_gamma   90.00
#
_symmetry.space_group_name_H-M   'P 1'
#
loop_
_entity.id
_entity.type
_entity.pdbx_description
1 polymer ?
#
loop_
_entity_poly.entity_id
_entity_poly.type
_entity_poly.pdbx_seq_one_letter_code
_entity_poly.pdbx_strand_id
1 'polypeptide(L)'
;MMYYIGKAMVKTAIDIPEHQYEAIESLAQSLGVSEEELICRAVAEFLKSHKQIGPPPSGVDPLEDFIALALETSKKHRLPEGYRFNRDELYGGYNARLPE
;
A
#
# COMPACT_ATOMS: atom_id res chain seq x y z
N MET A 1 -7.74 1.17 17.83
CA MET A 1 -8.50 0.58 16.71
C MET A 1 -7.91 1.13 15.41
N MET A 2 -6.94 0.44 14.82
CA MET A 2 -6.23 0.93 13.62
C MET A 2 -6.98 0.48 12.36
N TYR A 3 -7.60 1.42 11.66
CA TYR A 3 -8.19 1.18 10.35
C TYR A 3 -7.07 1.17 9.31
N TYR A 4 -6.85 0.02 8.66
CA TYR A 4 -6.00 -0.06 7.49
C TYR A 4 -6.66 0.75 6.37
N ILE A 5 -6.05 1.89 6.02
CA ILE A 5 -6.39 2.66 4.83
C ILE A 5 -6.18 1.72 3.65
N GLY A 6 -7.27 1.31 2.99
CA GLY A 6 -7.26 0.40 1.85
C GLY A 6 -6.36 0.94 0.75
N LYS A 7 -5.13 0.44 0.70
CA LYS A 7 -4.24 0.61 -0.44
C LYS A 7 -4.94 -0.01 -1.65
N ALA A 8 -5.08 0.75 -2.73
CA ALA A 8 -5.61 0.23 -3.98
C ALA A 8 -4.86 -1.05 -4.37
N MET A 9 -5.58 -2.16 -4.56
CA MET A 9 -5.00 -3.39 -5.07
C MET A 9 -4.58 -3.18 -6.53
N VAL A 10 -3.35 -3.59 -6.85
CA VAL A 10 -2.83 -3.57 -8.22
C VAL A 10 -2.92 -4.98 -8.77
N LYS A 11 -3.50 -5.15 -9.96
CA LYS A 11 -3.46 -6.43 -10.67
C LYS A 11 -2.08 -6.64 -11.28
N THR A 12 -1.47 -7.76 -10.98
CA THR A 12 -0.15 -8.14 -11.50
C THR A 12 -0.22 -9.57 -11.99
N ALA A 13 0.35 -9.84 -13.16
CA ALA A 13 0.56 -11.19 -13.67
C ALA A 13 1.95 -11.67 -13.24
N ILE A 14 2.03 -12.87 -12.70
CA ILE A 14 3.29 -13.51 -12.29
C ILE A 14 3.31 -14.94 -12.84
N ASP A 15 4.45 -15.35 -13.36
CA ASP A 15 4.67 -16.74 -13.77
C ASP A 15 5.20 -17.52 -12.56
N ILE A 16 4.52 -18.61 -12.23
CA ILE A 16 4.89 -19.49 -11.11
C ILE A 16 4.97 -20.93 -11.66
N PRO A 17 5.97 -21.74 -11.26
CA PRO A 17 5.99 -23.16 -11.60
C PRO A 17 4.74 -23.90 -11.11
N GLU A 18 4.22 -24.82 -11.93
CA GLU A 18 2.98 -25.58 -11.66
C GLU A 18 2.98 -26.24 -10.27
N HIS A 19 4.07 -26.92 -9.89
CA HIS A 19 4.21 -27.56 -8.58
C HIS A 19 4.11 -26.60 -7.39
N GLN A 20 4.47 -25.32 -7.57
CA GLN A 20 4.34 -24.31 -6.52
C GLN A 20 2.92 -23.76 -6.47
N TYR A 21 2.24 -23.65 -7.61
CA TYR A 21 0.85 -23.26 -7.68
C TYR A 21 -0.06 -24.30 -6.98
N GLU A 22 0.13 -25.59 -7.23
CA GLU A 22 -0.59 -26.67 -6.52
C GLU A 22 -0.38 -26.62 -5.00
N ALA A 23 0.85 -26.29 -4.57
CA ALA A 23 1.17 -26.13 -3.15
C ALA A 23 0.47 -24.89 -2.54
N ILE A 24 0.35 -23.80 -3.29
CA ILE A 24 -0.38 -22.59 -2.89
C ILE A 24 -1.87 -22.92 -2.73
N GLU A 25 -2.49 -23.61 -3.70
CA GLU A 25 -3.91 -24.00 -3.62
C GLU A 25 -4.20 -24.87 -2.39
N SER A 26 -3.40 -25.93 -2.19
CA SER A 26 -3.56 -26.82 -1.02
C SER A 26 -3.39 -26.07 0.30
N LEU A 27 -2.41 -25.18 0.38
CA LEU A 27 -2.15 -24.39 1.59
C LEU A 27 -3.28 -23.39 1.84
N ALA A 28 -3.75 -22.68 0.81
CA ALA A 28 -4.86 -21.72 0.91
C ALA A 28 -6.14 -22.41 1.42
N GLN A 29 -6.45 -23.59 0.87
CA GLN A 29 -7.58 -24.40 1.30
C GLN A 29 -7.44 -24.83 2.77
N SER A 30 -6.27 -25.31 3.18
CA SER A 30 -6.03 -25.73 4.56
C SER A 30 -6.15 -24.58 5.58
N LEU A 31 -5.82 -23.35 5.15
CA LEU A 31 -5.87 -22.14 5.99
C LEU A 31 -7.21 -21.40 5.90
N GLY A 32 -8.11 -21.81 5.00
CA GLY A 32 -9.41 -21.16 4.80
C GLY A 32 -9.30 -19.72 4.28
N VAL A 33 -8.29 -19.43 3.46
CA VAL A 33 -8.06 -18.10 2.85
C VAL A 33 -8.09 -18.22 1.32
N SER A 34 -8.26 -17.10 0.61
CA SER A 34 -8.10 -17.10 -0.85
C SER A 34 -6.63 -17.22 -1.24
N GLU A 35 -6.38 -17.70 -2.45
CA GLU A 35 -5.03 -17.78 -3.02
C GLU A 35 -4.36 -16.41 -3.08
N GLU A 36 -5.10 -15.35 -3.46
CA GLU A 36 -4.56 -13.99 -3.54
C GLU A 36 -4.14 -13.46 -2.18
N GLU A 37 -4.92 -13.76 -1.13
CA GLU A 37 -4.58 -13.39 0.24
C GLU A 37 -3.32 -14.13 0.71
N LEU A 38 -3.20 -15.43 0.40
CA LEU A 38 -2.01 -16.22 0.72
C LEU A 38 -0.77 -15.67 -0.01
N ILE A 39 -0.88 -15.38 -1.30
CA ILE A 39 0.20 -14.79 -2.11
C ILE A 39 0.59 -13.42 -1.55
N CYS A 40 -0.38 -12.56 -1.22
CA CYS A 40 -0.12 -11.26 -0.59
C CYS A 40 0.67 -11.40 0.73
N ARG A 41 0.28 -12.37 1.58
CA ARG A 41 0.99 -12.65 2.83
C ARG A 41 2.39 -13.17 2.59
N ALA A 42 2.56 -14.11 1.66
CA ALA A 42 3.86 -14.66 1.31
C ALA A 42 4.81 -13.58 0.78
N VAL A 43 4.34 -12.70 -0.11
CA VAL A 43 5.10 -11.56 -0.61
C VAL A 43 5.43 -10.58 0.52
N ALA A 44 4.48 -10.29 1.41
CA ALA A 44 4.73 -9.41 2.55
C ALA A 44 5.81 -9.96 3.50
N GLU A 45 5.75 -11.26 3.83
CA GLU A 45 6.76 -11.92 4.66
C GLU A 45 8.12 -12.04 3.97
N PHE A 46 8.14 -12.33 2.66
CA PHE A 46 9.36 -12.32 1.86
C PHE A 46 10.01 -10.94 1.87
N LEU A 47 9.22 -9.88 1.66
CA LEU A 47 9.70 -8.51 1.74
C LEU A 47 10.17 -8.15 3.15
N LYS A 48 9.50 -8.57 4.23
CA LYS A 48 9.97 -8.33 5.60
C LYS A 48 11.30 -9.00 5.90
N SER A 49 11.47 -10.25 5.47
CA SER A 49 12.69 -11.03 5.70
C SER A 49 13.88 -10.59 4.85
N HIS A 50 13.63 -10.01 3.66
CA HIS A 50 14.67 -9.53 2.74
C HIS A 50 14.85 -8.01 2.78
N LYS A 51 13.96 -7.29 3.46
CA LYS A 51 14.22 -5.95 3.93
C LYS A 51 15.24 -6.03 5.07
N GLN A 52 16.53 -6.02 4.71
CA GLN A 52 17.46 -5.13 5.39
C GLN A 52 17.04 -3.68 5.12
N ILE A 53 15.84 -3.29 5.58
CA ILE A 53 15.68 -1.95 6.09
C ILE A 53 16.29 -2.09 7.47
N GLY A 54 17.58 -1.76 7.59
CA GLY A 54 18.15 -1.47 8.90
C GLY A 54 17.23 -0.48 9.62
N PRO A 55 17.34 -0.32 10.95
CA PRO A 55 16.70 0.82 11.60
C PRO A 55 16.95 2.07 10.73
N PRO A 56 15.95 2.96 10.52
CA PRO A 56 16.18 4.19 9.76
C PRO A 56 17.51 4.75 10.27
N PRO A 57 18.46 5.12 9.38
CA PRO A 57 19.81 5.44 9.83
C PRO A 57 19.67 6.36 11.02
N SER A 58 20.25 5.98 12.16
CA SER A 58 20.17 6.77 13.38
C SER A 58 20.82 8.12 13.08
N GLY A 59 20.04 9.08 12.60
CA GLY A 59 20.55 10.28 11.95
C GLY A 59 19.72 10.85 10.78
N VAL A 60 18.71 10.15 10.24
CA VAL A 60 17.79 10.74 9.23
C VAL A 60 16.46 11.06 9.86
N ASP A 61 16.04 12.32 9.76
CA ASP A 61 14.77 12.80 10.27
C ASP A 61 13.64 12.27 9.37
N PRO A 62 12.74 11.39 9.86
CA PRO A 62 11.63 10.85 9.07
C PRO A 62 10.72 11.94 8.49
N LEU A 63 10.73 13.13 9.11
CA LEU A 63 10.02 14.30 8.61
C LEU A 63 10.65 14.83 7.32
N GLU A 64 11.98 14.83 7.20
CA GLU A 64 12.67 15.33 6.02
C GLU A 64 12.42 14.44 4.80
N ASP A 65 12.45 13.11 4.98
CA ASP A 65 12.11 12.15 3.91
C ASP A 65 10.66 12.30 3.44
N PHE A 66 9.74 12.51 4.39
CA PHE A 66 8.33 12.77 4.07
C PHE A 66 8.16 14.07 3.28
N ILE A 67 8.84 15.15 3.69
CA ILE A 67 8.81 16.43 2.98
C ILE A 67 9.39 16.29 1.56
N ALA A 68 10.51 15.59 1.40
CA ALA A 68 11.12 15.35 0.10
C ALA A 68 10.17 14.62 -0.86
N LEU A 69 9.53 13.55 -0.37
CA LEU A 69 8.56 12.77 -1.14
C LEU A 69 7.31 13.60 -1.51
N ALA A 70 6.82 14.42 -0.59
CA ALA A 70 5.68 15.30 -0.81
C ALA A 70 5.98 16.36 -1.89
N LEU A 71 7.19 16.92 -1.89
CA LEU A 71 7.64 17.88 -2.90
C LEU A 71 7.78 17.24 -4.29
N GLU A 72 8.34 16.04 -4.37
CA GLU A 72 8.44 15.29 -5.62
C GLU A 72 7.05 14.99 -6.20
N THR A 73 6.14 14.53 -5.35
CA THR A 73 4.73 14.26 -5.72
C THR A 73 4.04 15.52 -6.21
N SER A 74 4.23 16.65 -5.51
CA SER A 74 3.70 17.96 -5.91
C SER A 74 4.16 18.37 -7.31
N LYS A 75 5.47 18.27 -7.58
CA LYS A 75 6.07 18.55 -8.90
C LYS A 75 5.49 17.65 -10.00
N LYS A 76 5.41 16.34 -9.73
CA LYS A 76 4.88 15.34 -10.67
C LYS A 76 3.43 15.65 -11.06
N HIS A 77 2.62 16.09 -10.10
CA HIS A 77 1.22 16.42 -10.32
C HIS A 77 0.97 17.89 -10.66
N ARG A 78 2.05 18.68 -10.87
CA ARG A 78 1.99 20.12 -11.19
C ARG A 78 1.14 20.91 -10.20
N LEU A 79 1.18 20.54 -8.92
CA LEU A 79 0.47 21.29 -7.89
C LEU A 79 1.16 22.65 -7.69
N PRO A 80 0.39 23.75 -7.58
CA PRO A 80 0.95 25.07 -7.30
C PRO A 80 1.76 25.09 -6.00
N GLU A 81 2.82 25.90 -5.97
CA GLU A 81 3.53 26.16 -4.72
C GLU A 81 2.59 26.86 -3.72
N GLY A 82 2.52 26.35 -2.48
CA GLY A 82 1.56 26.84 -1.49
C GLY A 82 0.10 26.41 -1.75
N TYR A 83 -0.13 25.37 -2.56
CA TYR A 83 -1.47 24.83 -2.81
C TYR A 83 -2.23 24.57 -1.50
N ARG A 84 -3.32 25.31 -1.30
CA ARG A 84 -4.30 25.10 -0.24
C ARG A 84 -5.46 24.34 -0.84
N PHE A 85 -5.71 23.14 -0.36
CA PHE A 85 -6.90 22.40 -0.75
C PHE A 85 -8.12 22.95 0.01
N ASN A 86 -9.23 23.14 -0.70
CA ASN A 86 -10.52 23.34 -0.09
C ASN A 86 -11.08 21.97 0.31
N ARG A 87 -11.26 21.75 1.61
CA ARG A 87 -11.79 20.50 2.14
C ARG A 87 -13.16 20.17 1.53
N ASP A 88 -14.02 21.17 1.36
CA ASP A 88 -15.39 20.95 0.89
C ASP A 88 -15.44 20.65 -0.61
N GLU A 89 -14.43 21.09 -1.40
CA GLU A 89 -14.26 20.65 -2.78
C GLU A 89 -13.65 19.24 -2.88
N LEU A 90 -12.70 18.92 -1.99
CA LEU A 90 -12.01 17.63 -1.98
C LEU A 90 -12.91 16.48 -1.50
N TYR A 91 -13.85 16.77 -0.59
CA TYR A 91 -14.76 15.79 0.02
C TYR A 91 -16.24 16.06 -0.28
N GLY A 92 -16.59 17.06 -1.07
CA GLY A 92 -17.99 17.44 -1.35
C GLY A 92 -18.84 16.32 -1.94
N GLY A 93 -18.23 15.43 -2.73
CA GLY A 93 -18.90 14.24 -3.27
C GLY A 93 -19.09 13.09 -2.26
N TYR A 94 -18.35 13.09 -1.14
CA TYR A 94 -18.44 12.08 -0.09
C TYR A 94 -19.60 12.38 0.88
N ASN A 95 -19.86 13.66 1.17
CA ASN A 95 -20.95 14.07 2.06
C ASN A 95 -22.34 13.88 1.44
N ALA A 96 -22.46 13.72 0.12
CA ALA A 96 -23.73 13.49 -0.56
C ALA A 96 -24.20 12.01 -0.58
N ARG A 97 -23.38 11.07 -0.08
CA ARG A 97 -23.68 9.62 -0.08
C ARG A 97 -23.86 9.01 1.31
N LEU A 98 -23.80 9.81 2.37
CA LEU A 98 -24.13 9.35 3.71
C LEU A 98 -25.62 9.63 3.95
N PRO A 99 -26.48 8.62 4.16
CA PRO A 99 -27.83 8.86 4.66
C PRO A 99 -27.73 9.39 6.10
N GLU A 100 -28.64 10.30 6.45
CA GLU A 100 -28.84 10.78 7.84
C GLU A 100 -29.20 9.66 8.82
#